data_AF-A0A8I0MJ74-F1
#
_entry.id   AF-A0A8I0MJ74-F1
#
_cell.length_a   1.000
_cell.length_b   1.000
_cell.length_c   1.000
_cell.angle_alpha   90.00
_cell.angle_beta   90.00
_cell.angle_gamma   90.00
#
_symmetry.space_group_name_H-M   'P 1'
#
loop_
_entity.id
_entity.type
_entity.pdbx_description
1 polymer ?
#
loop_
_entity_poly.entity_id
_entity_poly.type
_entity_poly.pdbx_seq_one_letter_code
_entity_poly.pdbx_strand_id
1 'polypeptide(L)'
;MTTDPYEEIKKEIRVYAHDMNHWWKNLQSDSVAEWVLLTSFACWGIPNRFFQLCAFMLTLIFFASKLSKLHHKHSFIDSEKRISKKIRQAPVSDIQRSALYLRLTKIKKFRRNKNVVFILKRNWRFLAGYLYLTISFVYLLNPEFFTLG
;
A
#
# COMPACT_ATOMS: atom_id res chain seq x y z
N MET A 1 -30.91 -20.03 14.28
CA MET A 1 -30.10 -19.17 15.17
C MET A 1 -30.14 -17.76 14.60
N THR A 2 -30.91 -16.86 15.21
CA THR A 2 -30.91 -15.43 14.88
C THR A 2 -29.61 -14.82 15.39
N THR A 3 -28.66 -14.58 14.50
CA THR A 3 -27.43 -13.85 14.85
C THR A 3 -27.79 -12.42 15.24
N ASP A 4 -27.39 -12.01 16.44
CA ASP A 4 -27.55 -10.64 16.91
C ASP A 4 -26.87 -9.68 15.89
N PRO A 5 -27.61 -8.74 15.26
CA PRO A 5 -27.08 -7.81 14.28
C PRO A 5 -25.91 -6.99 14.85
N TYR A 6 -25.86 -6.77 16.16
CA TYR A 6 -24.71 -6.13 16.81
C TYR A 6 -23.43 -6.98 16.72
N GLU A 7 -23.51 -8.27 17.03
CA GLU A 7 -22.34 -9.17 16.98
C GLU A 7 -21.90 -9.46 15.54
N GLU A 8 -22.83 -9.49 14.58
CA GLU A 8 -22.52 -9.64 13.16
C GLU A 8 -21.68 -8.47 12.64
N ILE A 9 -22.13 -7.23 12.86
CA ILE A 9 -21.41 -6.04 12.40
C ILE A 9 -20.08 -5.88 13.15
N LYS A 10 -20.04 -6.23 14.44
CA LYS A 10 -18.79 -6.26 15.22
C LYS A 10 -17.80 -7.28 14.67
N LYS A 11 -18.25 -8.43 14.19
CA LYS A 11 -17.39 -9.41 13.51
C LYS A 11 -16.88 -8.85 12.19
N GLU A 12 -17.73 -8.20 11.40
CA GLU A 12 -17.34 -7.57 10.12
C GLU A 12 -16.28 -6.49 10.32
N ILE A 13 -16.42 -5.65 11.37
CA ILE A 13 -15.39 -4.66 11.75
C ILE A 13 -14.06 -5.33 12.11
N ARG A 14 -14.10 -6.48 12.81
CA ARG A 14 -12.88 -7.24 13.16
C ARG A 14 -12.21 -7.85 11.93
N VAL A 15 -12.98 -8.42 11.02
CA VAL A 15 -12.48 -8.97 9.75
C VAL A 15 -11.84 -7.85 8.93
N TYR A 16 -12.51 -6.70 8.78
CA TYR A 16 -11.96 -5.52 8.11
C TYR A 16 -10.60 -5.08 8.71
N ALA A 17 -10.50 -5.02 10.04
CA ALA A 17 -9.24 -4.67 10.70
C ALA A 17 -8.13 -5.71 10.45
N HIS A 18 -8.50 -6.99 10.43
CA HIS A 18 -7.57 -8.09 10.14
C HIS A 18 -7.08 -8.03 8.70
N ASP A 19 -7.98 -7.93 7.73
CA ASP A 19 -7.66 -7.86 6.30
C ASP A 19 -6.77 -6.66 6.00
N MET A 20 -7.08 -5.51 6.61
CA MET A 20 -6.24 -4.32 6.51
C MET A 20 -4.83 -4.61 7.03
N ASN A 21 -4.70 -5.16 8.24
CA ASN A 21 -3.39 -5.48 8.81
C ASN A 21 -2.62 -6.53 8.01
N HIS A 22 -3.31 -7.52 7.46
CA HIS A 22 -2.73 -8.57 6.63
C HIS A 22 -2.21 -7.99 5.31
N TRP A 23 -2.98 -7.14 4.63
CA TRP A 23 -2.53 -6.43 3.43
C TRP A 23 -1.25 -5.62 3.69
N TRP A 24 -1.18 -4.93 4.84
CA TRP A 24 0.01 -4.19 5.23
C TRP A 24 1.24 -5.07 5.51
N LYS A 25 1.05 -6.32 5.95
CA LYS A 25 2.14 -7.29 6.12
C LYS A 25 2.63 -7.81 4.78
N ASN A 26 1.71 -8.14 3.88
CA ASN A 26 2.05 -8.67 2.55
C ASN A 26 2.75 -7.65 1.65
N LEU A 27 2.53 -6.36 1.86
CA LEU A 27 3.30 -5.32 1.18
C LEU A 27 4.82 -5.44 1.43
N GLN A 28 5.23 -6.08 2.54
CA GLN A 28 6.63 -6.16 2.98
C GLN A 28 7.29 -7.52 2.72
N SER A 29 6.52 -8.58 2.47
CA SER A 29 7.04 -9.96 2.41
C SER A 29 7.90 -10.24 1.19
N ASP A 30 7.70 -9.50 0.09
CA ASP A 30 8.09 -9.99 -1.22
C ASP A 30 9.51 -9.61 -1.67
N SER A 31 10.34 -9.07 -0.76
CA SER A 31 11.72 -8.57 -1.03
C SER A 31 11.82 -7.67 -2.28
N VAL A 32 10.69 -7.11 -2.75
CA VAL A 32 10.56 -6.45 -4.06
C VAL A 32 11.55 -5.30 -4.16
N ALA A 33 11.68 -4.55 -3.08
CA ALA A 33 12.58 -3.41 -2.98
C ALA A 33 14.06 -3.76 -3.17
N GLU A 34 14.50 -4.90 -2.64
CA GLU A 34 15.89 -5.35 -2.71
C GLU A 34 16.23 -5.78 -4.14
N TRP A 35 15.30 -6.49 -4.79
CA TRP A 35 15.43 -6.85 -6.21
C TRP A 35 15.35 -5.63 -7.13
N VAL A 36 14.47 -4.65 -6.87
CA VAL A 36 14.42 -3.37 -7.62
C VAL A 36 15.77 -2.66 -7.53
N LEU A 37 16.36 -2.60 -6.34
CA LEU A 37 17.63 -1.92 -6.12
C LEU A 37 18.79 -2.65 -6.81
N LEU A 38 18.89 -3.98 -6.68
CA LEU A 38 19.91 -4.79 -7.34
C LEU A 38 19.81 -4.71 -8.87
N THR A 39 18.61 -4.82 -9.42
CA THR A 39 18.38 -4.70 -10.87
C THR A 39 18.69 -3.30 -11.39
N SER A 40 18.35 -2.26 -10.61
CA SER A 40 18.73 -0.88 -10.95
C SER A 40 20.24 -0.71 -11.01
N PHE A 41 21.00 -1.28 -10.06
CA PHE A 41 22.46 -1.27 -10.11
C PHE A 41 23.01 -2.04 -11.31
N ALA A 42 22.42 -3.20 -11.63
CA ALA A 42 22.83 -3.98 -12.79
C ALA A 42 22.67 -3.19 -14.10
N CYS A 43 21.59 -2.41 -14.23
CA CYS A 43 21.37 -1.56 -15.41
C CYS A 43 22.44 -0.46 -15.56
N TRP A 44 23.04 0.03 -14.48
CA TRP A 44 24.16 0.98 -14.54
C TRP A 44 25.46 0.38 -15.10
N GLY A 45 25.63 -0.94 -15.03
CA GLY A 45 26.80 -1.64 -15.58
C GLY A 45 26.81 -1.76 -17.11
N ILE A 46 25.73 -1.35 -17.79
CA ILE A 46 25.62 -1.45 -19.26
C ILE A 46 26.29 -0.21 -19.89
N PRO A 47 27.38 -0.38 -20.67
CA PRO A 47 28.13 0.75 -21.22
C PRO A 47 27.39 1.49 -22.35
N ASN A 48 26.44 0.83 -23.01
CA ASN A 48 25.67 1.41 -24.11
C ASN A 48 24.34 2.00 -23.60
N ARG A 49 24.16 3.31 -23.81
CA ARG A 49 23.00 4.08 -23.31
C ARG A 49 21.65 3.57 -23.82
N PHE A 50 21.57 3.09 -25.07
CA PHE A 50 20.31 2.57 -25.61
C PHE A 50 19.91 1.28 -24.90
N PHE A 51 20.85 0.33 -24.77
CA PHE A 51 20.60 -0.93 -24.06
C PHE A 51 20.36 -0.71 -22.57
N GLN A 52 21.02 0.28 -21.96
CA GLN A 52 20.77 0.70 -20.59
C GLN A 52 19.32 1.19 -20.39
N LEU A 53 18.83 2.06 -21.27
CA LEU A 53 17.44 2.52 -21.25
C LEU A 53 16.44 1.37 -21.42
N CYS A 54 16.68 0.46 -22.37
CA CYS A 54 15.84 -0.72 -22.57
C CYS A 54 15.77 -1.59 -21.30
N ALA A 55 16.91 -1.85 -20.65
CA ALA A 55 16.98 -2.62 -19.41
C ALA A 55 16.25 -1.94 -18.25
N PHE A 56 16.36 -0.61 -18.13
CA PHE A 56 15.60 0.17 -17.15
C PHE A 56 14.09 0.10 -17.40
N MET A 57 13.64 0.22 -18.66
CA MET A 57 12.22 0.13 -19.01
C MET A 57 11.64 -1.26 -18.72
N LEU A 58 12.39 -2.32 -19.04
CA LEU A 58 11.99 -3.68 -18.68
C LEU A 58 11.87 -3.83 -17.17
N THR A 59 12.86 -3.36 -16.41
CA THR A 59 12.84 -3.36 -14.94
C THR A 59 11.57 -2.68 -14.41
N LEU A 60 11.23 -1.49 -14.92
CA LEU A 60 10.00 -0.77 -14.57
C LEU A 60 8.73 -1.60 -14.86
N ILE A 61 8.64 -2.23 -16.04
CA ILE A 61 7.47 -3.04 -16.42
C ILE A 61 7.31 -4.27 -15.52
N PHE A 62 8.40 -4.99 -15.24
CA PHE A 62 8.37 -6.18 -14.39
C PHE A 62 7.93 -5.84 -12.96
N PHE A 63 8.47 -4.76 -12.39
CA PHE A 63 8.14 -4.35 -11.03
C PHE A 63 6.77 -3.68 -10.91
N ALA A 64 6.33 -2.92 -11.92
CA ALA A 64 4.96 -2.42 -12.00
C ALA A 64 3.95 -3.57 -12.04
N SER A 65 4.22 -4.60 -12.85
CA SER A 65 3.36 -5.80 -12.94
C SER A 65 3.27 -6.54 -11.59
N LYS A 66 4.36 -6.59 -10.83
CA LYS A 66 4.38 -7.18 -9.48
C LYS A 66 3.57 -6.35 -8.48
N LEU A 67 3.66 -5.01 -8.55
CA LEU A 67 2.84 -4.11 -7.74
C LEU A 67 1.35 -4.20 -8.06
N SER A 68 0.99 -4.33 -9.33
CA SER A 68 -0.42 -4.49 -9.74
C SER A 68 -1.05 -5.75 -9.16
N LYS A 69 -0.28 -6.84 -8.96
CA LYS A 69 -0.77 -8.07 -8.31
C LYS A 69 -1.01 -7.91 -6.80
N LEU A 70 -0.41 -6.92 -6.15
CA LEU A 70 -0.66 -6.56 -4.75
C LEU A 70 -1.93 -5.72 -4.55
N HIS A 71 -2.60 -5.33 -5.64
CA HIS A 71 -3.81 -4.54 -5.58
C HIS A 71 -4.94 -5.32 -4.88
N HIS A 72 -5.43 -4.78 -3.77
CA HIS A 72 -6.51 -5.39 -3.01
C HIS A 72 -7.82 -5.31 -3.81
N LYS A 73 -8.55 -6.43 -3.89
CA LYS A 73 -9.77 -6.60 -4.71
C LYS A 73 -10.88 -5.58 -4.38
N HIS A 74 -10.85 -4.96 -3.20
CA HIS A 74 -11.76 -3.90 -2.78
C HIS A 74 -11.00 -2.75 -2.12
N SER A 75 -11.43 -1.52 -2.37
CA SER A 75 -10.90 -0.38 -1.62
C SER A 75 -11.31 -0.48 -0.15
N PHE A 76 -10.36 -0.23 0.76
CA PHE A 76 -10.69 -0.08 2.18
C PHE A 76 -11.75 1.01 2.42
N ILE A 77 -11.82 2.01 1.54
CA ILE A 77 -12.85 3.07 1.58
C ILE A 77 -14.24 2.49 1.31
N ASP A 78 -14.38 1.58 0.35
CA ASP A 78 -15.68 0.99 0.01
C ASP A 78 -16.14 0.01 1.09
N SER A 79 -15.20 -0.71 1.69
CA SER A 79 -15.46 -1.56 2.86
C SER A 79 -15.95 -0.74 4.05
N GLU A 80 -15.32 0.41 4.35
CA GLU A 80 -15.78 1.34 5.39
C GLU A 80 -17.20 1.87 5.10
N LYS A 81 -17.48 2.29 3.86
CA LYS A 81 -18.81 2.77 3.46
C LYS A 81 -19.88 1.68 3.64
N ARG A 82 -19.57 0.45 3.26
CA ARG A 82 -20.48 -0.70 3.39
C ARG A 82 -20.80 -0.98 4.87
N ILE A 83 -19.77 -1.05 5.72
CA ILE A 83 -19.94 -1.27 7.17
C ILE A 83 -20.73 -0.10 7.79
N SER A 84 -20.43 1.14 7.42
CA SER A 84 -21.17 2.31 7.91
C SER A 84 -22.64 2.27 7.51
N LYS A 85 -22.97 1.85 6.28
CA LYS A 85 -24.35 1.68 5.83
C LYS A 85 -25.08 0.61 6.64
N LYS A 86 -24.43 -0.52 6.92
CA LYS A 86 -24.97 -1.59 7.78
C LYS A 86 -25.23 -1.12 9.20
N ILE A 87 -24.31 -0.38 9.83
CA ILE A 87 -24.51 0.21 11.17
C ILE A 87 -25.75 1.11 11.20
N ARG A 88 -25.98 1.91 10.13
CA ARG A 88 -27.13 2.81 10.04
C ARG A 88 -28.45 2.06 9.88
N GLN A 89 -28.46 0.95 9.15
CA GLN A 89 -29.67 0.19 8.82
C GLN A 89 -30.00 -0.90 9.85
N ALA A 90 -29.06 -1.25 10.73
CA ALA A 90 -29.24 -2.31 11.70
C ALA A 90 -30.25 -1.95 12.80
N PRO A 91 -31.13 -2.90 13.18
CA PRO A 91 -32.05 -2.74 14.31
C PRO A 91 -31.30 -2.97 15.63
N VAL A 92 -30.42 -2.04 15.97
CA VAL A 92 -29.59 -2.04 17.20
C VAL A 92 -29.87 -0.79 18.03
N SER A 93 -29.64 -0.86 19.34
CA SER A 93 -29.83 0.30 20.22
C SER A 93 -28.85 1.44 19.91
N ASP A 94 -29.17 2.67 20.29
CA ASP A 94 -28.27 3.81 20.04
C ASP A 94 -26.92 3.68 20.76
N ILE A 95 -26.90 3.02 21.92
CA ILE A 95 -25.67 2.70 22.65
C ILE A 95 -24.81 1.72 21.84
N GLN A 96 -25.42 0.65 21.33
CA GLN A 96 -24.75 -0.35 20.48
C GLN A 96 -24.25 0.27 19.19
N ARG A 97 -25.06 1.10 18.53
CA ARG A 97 -24.72 1.83 17.31
C ARG A 97 -23.52 2.76 17.53
N SER A 98 -23.51 3.52 18.61
CA SER A 98 -22.41 4.40 18.99
C SER A 98 -21.12 3.62 19.23
N ALA A 99 -21.20 2.46 19.91
CA ALA A 99 -20.05 1.58 20.12
C ALA A 99 -19.47 1.03 18.79
N LEU A 100 -20.32 0.66 17.82
CA LEU A 100 -19.89 0.22 16.49
C LEU A 100 -19.21 1.34 15.71
N TYR A 101 -19.78 2.54 15.70
CA TYR A 101 -19.15 3.71 15.06
C TYR A 101 -17.82 4.08 15.72
N LEU A 102 -17.72 4.00 17.04
CA LEU A 102 -16.48 4.27 17.76
C LEU A 102 -15.37 3.29 17.34
N ARG A 103 -15.69 1.99 17.23
CA ARG A 103 -14.73 0.97 16.74
C ARG A 103 -14.32 1.24 15.29
N LEU A 104 -15.27 1.49 14.40
CA LEU A 104 -14.97 1.80 12.99
C LEU A 104 -14.13 3.08 12.87
N THR A 105 -14.44 4.11 13.66
CA THR A 105 -13.70 5.38 13.67
C THR A 105 -12.29 5.22 14.21
N LYS A 106 -12.07 4.37 15.23
CA LYS A 106 -10.72 4.03 15.70
C LYS A 106 -9.90 3.39 14.58
N ILE A 107 -10.47 2.45 13.83
CA ILE A 107 -9.77 1.80 12.71
C ILE A 107 -9.54 2.78 11.56
N LYS A 108 -10.52 3.65 11.25
CA LYS A 108 -10.38 4.72 10.24
C LYS A 108 -9.29 5.72 10.63
N LYS A 109 -9.23 6.13 11.90
CA LYS A 109 -8.15 6.96 12.45
C LYS A 109 -6.83 6.21 12.38
N PHE A 110 -6.77 4.92 12.71
CA PHE A 110 -5.54 4.14 12.55
C PHE A 110 -5.06 4.09 11.10
N ARG A 111 -5.97 3.91 10.13
CA ARG A 111 -5.67 3.93 8.70
C ARG A 111 -5.18 5.31 8.23
N ARG A 112 -5.89 6.38 8.60
CA ARG A 112 -5.61 7.77 8.17
C ARG A 112 -4.38 8.36 8.87
N ASN A 113 -4.27 8.09 10.17
CA ASN A 113 -3.23 8.60 11.06
C ASN A 113 -2.05 7.65 11.17
N LYS A 114 -1.85 6.77 10.18
CA LYS A 114 -0.55 6.13 9.99
C LYS A 114 0.45 7.25 9.78
N ASN A 115 1.12 7.58 10.87
CA ASN A 115 2.18 8.56 10.92
C ASN A 115 3.06 8.28 9.71
N VAL A 116 3.30 9.27 8.87
CA VAL A 116 4.18 9.11 7.70
C VAL A 116 5.49 8.46 8.13
N VAL A 117 5.96 8.74 9.35
CA VAL A 117 7.05 8.09 10.08
C VAL A 117 6.91 6.56 10.20
N PHE A 118 5.73 6.01 10.48
CA PHE A 118 5.51 4.56 10.55
C PHE A 118 5.58 3.93 9.15
N ILE A 119 5.04 4.59 8.13
CA ILE A 119 5.13 4.13 6.75
C ILE A 119 6.59 4.22 6.28
N LEU A 120 7.30 5.32 6.57
CA LEU A 120 8.70 5.53 6.26
C LEU A 120 9.58 4.49 6.95
N LYS A 121 9.49 4.38 8.28
CA LYS A 121 10.33 3.45 9.06
C LYS A 121 10.10 2.01 8.65
N ARG A 122 8.84 1.63 8.37
CA ARG A 122 8.50 0.24 8.06
C ARG A 122 8.71 -0.11 6.58
N ASN A 123 8.71 0.86 5.66
CA ASN A 123 8.90 0.63 4.22
C ASN A 123 10.15 1.34 3.69
N TRP A 124 11.12 1.64 4.56
CA TRP A 124 12.28 2.46 4.17
C TRP A 124 13.08 1.83 3.02
N ARG A 125 13.17 0.49 2.99
CA ARG A 125 13.82 -0.26 1.89
C ARG A 125 13.08 -0.05 0.56
N PHE A 126 11.75 -0.11 0.59
CA PHE A 126 10.91 0.15 -0.58
C PHE A 126 11.08 1.58 -1.08
N LEU A 127 11.06 2.54 -0.16
CA LEU A 127 11.30 3.95 -0.48
C LEU A 127 12.70 4.16 -1.07
N ALA A 128 13.74 3.58 -0.48
CA ALA A 128 15.11 3.70 -0.97
C ALA A 128 15.29 3.10 -2.38
N GLY A 129 14.78 1.88 -2.62
CA GLY A 129 14.86 1.22 -3.91
C GLY A 129 14.12 1.97 -5.02
N TYR A 130 12.90 2.41 -4.76
CA TYR A 130 12.12 3.17 -5.74
C TYR A 130 12.65 4.59 -5.95
N LEU A 131 13.15 5.25 -4.89
CA LEU A 131 13.79 6.56 -5.00
C LEU A 131 15.04 6.49 -5.87
N TYR A 132 15.90 5.49 -5.64
CA TYR A 132 17.09 5.27 -6.44
C TYR A 132 16.75 4.97 -7.91
N LEU A 133 15.76 4.12 -8.16
CA LEU A 133 15.26 3.84 -9.51
C LEU A 133 14.75 5.12 -10.20
N THR A 134 13.98 5.94 -9.48
CA THR A 134 13.42 7.20 -10.00
C THR A 134 14.52 8.20 -10.34
N ILE A 135 15.49 8.40 -9.44
CA ILE A 135 16.64 9.28 -9.69
C ILE A 135 17.45 8.78 -10.88
N SER A 136 17.72 7.48 -10.95
CA SER A 136 18.45 6.86 -12.07
C SER A 136 17.75 7.06 -13.41
N PHE A 137 16.42 6.92 -13.43
CA PHE A 137 15.62 7.14 -14.64
C PHE A 137 15.63 8.61 -15.07
N VAL A 138 15.48 9.55 -14.14
CA VAL A 138 15.55 10.99 -14.44
C VAL A 138 16.93 11.36 -14.98
N TYR A 139 18.01 10.84 -14.39
CA TYR A 139 19.37 11.04 -14.87
C TYR A 139 19.55 10.52 -16.31
N LEU A 140 19.03 9.33 -16.60
CA LEU A 140 19.13 8.74 -17.94
C LEU A 140 18.37 9.52 -19.01
N LEU A 141 17.25 10.14 -18.65
CA LEU A 141 16.49 11.02 -19.54
C LEU A 141 17.17 12.38 -19.72
N ASN A 142 17.63 12.99 -18.62
CA ASN A 142 18.18 14.34 -18.60
C ASN A 142 19.47 14.40 -17.78
N PRO A 143 20.60 13.97 -18.36
CA PRO A 143 21.89 13.94 -17.64
C PRO A 143 22.35 15.35 -17.26
N GLU A 144 22.01 16.36 -18.07
CA GLU A 144 22.38 17.77 -17.84
C GLU A 144 21.75 18.36 -16.56
N PHE A 145 20.63 17.80 -16.10
CA PHE A 145 19.97 18.24 -14.87
C PHE A 145 20.83 18.05 -13.62
N PHE A 146 21.79 17.11 -13.66
CA PHE A 146 22.66 16.77 -12.54
C PHE A 146 24.08 17.33 -12.66
N THR A 147 24.43 17.94 -13.80
CA THR A 147 25.79 18.49 -14.05
C THR A 147 25.86 20.00 -13.99
N LEU A 148 24.73 20.69 -13.76
CA LEU A 148 24.61 22.15 -13.66
C LEU A 148 24.48 22.68 -12.21
N GLY A 149 24.96 21.92 -11.22
CA GLY A 149 25.04 22.32 -9.81
C GLY A 149 26.47 22.61 -9.37
#